data_AF-A0A946H725-F1
#
_entry.id   AF-A0A946H725-F1
#
_cell.length_a   1.000
_cell.length_b   1.000
_cell.length_c   1.000
_cell.angle_alpha   90.00
_cell.angle_beta   90.00
_cell.angle_gamma   90.00
#
_symmetry.space_group_name_H-M   'P 1'
#
loop_
_entity.id
_entity.type
_entity.pdbx_description
1 polymer ?
#
loop_
_entity_poly.entity_id
_entity_poly.type
_entity_poly.pdbx_seq_one_letter_code
_entity_poly.pdbx_strand_id
1 'polypeptide(L)'
;YVPYEDGVMKGAYPPERQRVWVWGEYELRYVFPPEELEGYHPLWINRHFLNESDYVDGKLKVGDATFSLLYIDVNYMDIRALQRVLELAKMGLPVCLKNNPSEPGMQKSKDYQDMLQSLIGLGNVSKELKQLIKHKPLLSGDMLPEYWCRVGGDGAHYLFLAHPLSKGLKYPIYSGQSKIDTLMKVPLKISVNNVAINEIIVFKPYQSVILKIGPNGDLDYLNIEFVPKDPIVREREKQRMNF
;
A
#
# COMPACT_ATOMS: atom_id res chain seq x y z
N TYR A 1 -1.40 1.67 -8.87
CA TYR A 1 -1.68 2.93 -9.58
C TYR A 1 -2.83 3.61 -8.88
N VAL A 2 -2.77 4.93 -8.64
CA VAL A 2 -3.81 5.65 -7.88
C VAL A 2 -5.15 5.63 -8.63
N PRO A 3 -6.27 5.18 -7.99
CA PRO A 3 -7.59 5.09 -8.62
C PRO A 3 -8.31 6.45 -8.63
N TYR A 4 -7.63 7.52 -9.04
CA TYR A 4 -8.20 8.87 -9.01
C TYR A 4 -9.36 9.04 -9.98
N GLU A 5 -9.17 8.59 -11.23
CA GLU A 5 -10.20 8.68 -12.28
C GLU A 5 -11.45 7.86 -11.92
N ASP A 6 -11.30 6.72 -11.25
CA ASP A 6 -12.43 5.95 -10.72
C ASP A 6 -13.25 6.79 -9.72
N GLY A 7 -12.59 7.50 -8.81
CA GLY A 7 -13.25 8.39 -7.85
C GLY A 7 -13.95 9.56 -8.54
N VAL A 8 -13.33 10.16 -9.55
CA VAL A 8 -13.95 11.23 -10.35
C VAL A 8 -15.20 10.74 -11.07
N MET A 9 -15.11 9.59 -11.74
CA MET A 9 -16.21 9.00 -12.50
C MET A 9 -17.38 8.55 -11.61
N LYS A 10 -17.10 8.15 -10.36
CA LYS A 10 -18.12 7.76 -9.38
C LYS A 10 -18.84 8.95 -8.75
N GLY A 11 -18.17 10.09 -8.61
CA GLY A 11 -18.77 11.34 -8.13
C GLY A 11 -18.86 11.40 -6.60
N ALA A 12 -20.05 11.69 -6.06
CA ALA A 12 -20.24 11.89 -4.63
C ALA A 12 -20.20 10.58 -3.84
N TYR A 13 -19.66 10.62 -2.62
CA TYR A 13 -19.83 9.54 -1.65
C TYR A 13 -21.32 9.36 -1.30
N PRO A 14 -21.72 8.16 -0.86
CA PRO A 14 -23.03 7.97 -0.22
C PRO A 14 -23.23 8.93 0.96
N PRO A 15 -24.46 9.44 1.21
CA PRO A 15 -24.76 10.42 2.27
C PRO A 15 -24.16 10.09 3.64
N GLU A 16 -24.15 8.80 4.03
CA GLU A 16 -23.61 8.32 5.30
C GLU A 16 -22.08 8.43 5.41
N ARG A 17 -21.38 8.50 4.27
CA ARG A 17 -19.93 8.71 4.18
C ARG A 17 -19.54 10.16 3.92
N GLN A 18 -20.50 11.02 3.58
CA GLN A 18 -20.25 12.45 3.41
C GLN A 18 -20.06 13.15 4.76
N ARG A 19 -19.24 14.20 4.76
CA ARG A 19 -18.99 15.15 5.85
C ARG A 19 -18.98 16.56 5.26
N VAL A 20 -19.03 17.57 6.13
CA VAL A 20 -19.04 19.00 5.73
C VAL A 20 -17.88 19.36 4.80
N TRP A 21 -16.74 18.70 4.94
CA TRP A 21 -15.50 18.97 4.20
C TRP A 21 -15.08 17.84 3.26
N VAL A 22 -15.87 16.77 3.18
CA VAL A 22 -15.53 15.55 2.45
C VAL A 22 -16.79 15.01 1.81
N TRP A 23 -16.88 15.06 0.49
CA TRP A 23 -18.12 14.65 -0.19
C TRP A 23 -17.90 13.85 -1.47
N GLY A 24 -16.69 13.90 -2.06
CA GLY A 24 -16.41 13.23 -3.33
C GLY A 24 -15.52 12.00 -3.22
N GLU A 25 -15.81 10.96 -4.01
CA GLU A 25 -14.98 9.76 -4.13
C GLU A 25 -13.56 10.06 -4.62
N TYR A 26 -13.38 11.15 -5.37
CA TYR A 26 -12.07 11.67 -5.81
C TYR A 26 -11.15 12.11 -4.67
N GLU A 27 -11.66 12.23 -3.43
CA GLU A 27 -10.84 12.51 -2.26
C GLU A 27 -10.12 11.27 -1.70
N LEU A 28 -10.44 10.08 -2.22
CA LEU A 28 -9.75 8.81 -1.95
C LEU A 28 -9.65 8.43 -0.45
N ARG A 29 -10.58 8.93 0.38
CA ARG A 29 -10.58 8.72 1.85
C ARG A 29 -10.75 7.27 2.27
N TYR A 30 -11.37 6.47 1.42
CA TYR A 30 -11.75 5.08 1.70
C TYR A 30 -11.12 4.11 0.68
N VAL A 31 -9.97 4.49 0.13
CA VAL A 31 -9.19 3.64 -0.78
C VAL A 31 -8.13 2.90 0.02
N PHE A 32 -8.15 1.57 -0.08
CA PHE A 32 -7.21 0.68 0.60
C PHE A 32 -6.47 -0.16 -0.45
N PRO A 33 -5.19 -0.46 -0.24
CA PRO A 33 -4.50 -1.45 -1.06
C PRO A 33 -5.22 -2.81 -1.02
N PRO A 34 -5.27 -3.56 -2.14
CA PRO A 34 -5.80 -4.91 -2.15
C PRO A 34 -5.11 -5.86 -1.16
N GLU A 35 -5.88 -6.77 -0.57
CA GLU A 35 -5.40 -7.72 0.46
C GLU A 35 -4.25 -8.62 -0.04
N GLU A 36 -4.22 -8.97 -1.33
CA GLU A 36 -3.13 -9.79 -1.90
C GLU A 36 -1.75 -9.08 -1.90
N LEU A 37 -1.73 -7.76 -1.70
CA LEU A 37 -0.51 -6.95 -1.57
C LEU A 37 -0.05 -6.80 -0.12
N GLU A 38 -0.81 -7.33 0.85
CA GLU A 38 -0.43 -7.28 2.25
C GLU A 38 0.93 -7.97 2.46
N GLY A 39 1.82 -7.32 3.22
CA GLY A 39 3.19 -7.81 3.40
C GLY A 39 4.20 -7.44 2.30
N TYR A 40 3.78 -6.87 1.15
CA TYR A 40 4.69 -6.38 0.10
C TYR A 40 5.01 -4.87 0.18
N HIS A 41 4.31 -4.13 1.04
CA HIS A 41 4.49 -2.69 1.25
C HIS A 41 4.34 -1.86 -0.05
N PRO A 42 3.18 -1.92 -0.72
CA PRO A 42 2.98 -1.18 -1.96
C PRO A 42 2.95 0.33 -1.72
N LEU A 43 3.40 1.11 -2.71
CA LEU A 43 3.22 2.55 -2.73
C LEU A 43 2.32 2.96 -3.90
N TRP A 44 1.50 3.97 -3.64
CA TRP A 44 0.67 4.59 -4.66
C TRP A 44 1.53 5.41 -5.62
N ILE A 45 1.29 5.23 -6.92
CA ILE A 45 1.91 6.01 -7.99
C ILE A 45 0.83 6.62 -8.88
N ASN A 46 0.99 7.90 -9.20
CA ASN A 46 0.15 8.63 -10.13
C ASN A 46 0.84 8.75 -11.50
N ARG A 47 0.15 9.31 -12.50
CA ARG A 47 0.73 9.52 -13.83
C ARG A 47 2.02 10.36 -13.81
N HIS A 48 2.09 11.41 -12.99
CA HIS A 48 3.24 12.31 -12.97
C HIS A 48 4.52 11.56 -12.61
N PHE A 49 4.52 10.83 -11.49
CA PHE A 49 5.66 10.02 -11.07
C PHE A 49 5.91 8.81 -11.97
N LEU A 50 4.86 8.26 -12.60
CA LEU A 50 5.04 7.20 -13.60
C LEU A 50 5.79 7.70 -14.85
N ASN A 51 5.57 8.95 -15.25
CA ASN A 51 6.29 9.55 -16.38
C ASN A 51 7.76 9.84 -16.05
N GLU A 52 8.08 10.14 -14.79
CA GLU A 52 9.46 10.33 -14.31
C GLU A 52 10.20 9.02 -14.03
N SER A 53 9.48 7.89 -14.07
CA SER A 53 10.06 6.58 -13.79
C SER A 53 10.94 6.09 -14.92
N ASP A 54 11.86 5.17 -14.60
CA ASP A 54 12.64 4.42 -15.59
C ASP A 54 12.67 2.93 -15.25
N TYR A 55 12.99 2.08 -16.21
CA TYR A 55 13.14 0.64 -16.01
C TYR A 55 14.60 0.22 -16.19
N VAL A 56 15.29 0.04 -15.06
CA VAL A 56 16.74 -0.22 -15.00
C VAL A 56 16.99 -1.43 -14.11
N ASP A 57 17.88 -2.33 -14.55
CA ASP A 57 18.25 -3.55 -13.82
C ASP A 57 17.06 -4.40 -13.37
N GLY A 58 16.04 -4.49 -14.22
CA GLY A 58 14.84 -5.29 -13.96
C GLY A 58 13.87 -4.67 -12.95
N LYS A 59 14.09 -3.43 -12.51
CA LYS A 59 13.25 -2.72 -11.53
C LYS A 59 12.73 -1.40 -12.09
N LEU A 60 11.51 -1.04 -11.67
CA LEU A 60 10.98 0.29 -11.86
C LEU A 60 11.64 1.24 -10.85
N LYS A 61 12.33 2.27 -11.34
CA LYS A 61 12.97 3.29 -10.51
C LYS A 61 12.20 4.60 -10.60
N VAL A 62 11.92 5.22 -9.45
CA VAL A 62 11.25 6.53 -9.33
C VAL A 62 11.95 7.32 -8.23
N GLY A 63 12.76 8.31 -8.61
CA GLY A 63 13.68 8.96 -7.66
C GLY A 63 14.58 7.93 -6.97
N ASP A 64 14.53 7.89 -5.64
CA ASP A 64 15.29 6.95 -4.81
C ASP A 64 14.55 5.62 -4.55
N ALA A 65 13.29 5.50 -4.97
CA ALA A 65 12.50 4.29 -4.78
C ALA A 65 12.65 3.30 -5.94
N THR A 66 12.64 2.01 -5.62
CA THR A 66 12.69 0.93 -6.60
C THR A 66 11.59 -0.09 -6.35
N PHE A 67 10.93 -0.54 -7.41
CA PHE A 67 9.81 -1.48 -7.35
C PHE A 67 10.01 -2.65 -8.32
N SER A 68 9.51 -3.83 -7.96
CA SER A 68 9.60 -5.05 -8.77
C SER A 68 8.47 -5.19 -9.80
N LEU A 69 7.35 -4.49 -9.58
CA LEU A 69 6.11 -4.69 -10.32
C LEU A 69 5.24 -3.43 -10.24
N LEU A 70 4.47 -3.18 -11.30
CA LEU A 70 3.40 -2.18 -11.30
C LEU A 70 2.03 -2.86 -11.15
N TYR A 71 1.31 -2.56 -10.07
CA TYR A 71 -0.04 -3.08 -9.83
C TYR A 71 -1.10 -2.05 -10.21
N ILE A 72 -2.05 -2.45 -11.04
CA ILE A 72 -3.11 -1.62 -11.62
C ILE A 72 -4.45 -2.31 -11.42
N ASP A 73 -5.26 -1.76 -10.52
CA ASP A 73 -6.64 -2.19 -10.26
C ASP A 73 -7.53 -0.95 -10.29
N VAL A 74 -7.89 -0.54 -11.50
CA VAL A 74 -8.73 0.64 -11.77
C VAL A 74 -9.69 0.32 -12.91
N ASN A 75 -10.86 0.95 -12.90
CA ASN A 75 -11.84 0.86 -13.99
C ASN A 75 -11.58 1.90 -15.07
N TYR A 76 -10.93 3.01 -14.73
CA TYR A 76 -10.61 4.11 -15.62
C TYR A 76 -9.13 4.49 -15.55
N MET A 77 -8.51 4.66 -16.71
CA MET A 77 -7.11 5.08 -16.83
C MET A 77 -6.96 6.05 -17.98
N ASP A 78 -6.30 7.18 -17.74
CA ASP A 78 -6.08 8.15 -18.81
C ASP A 78 -5.08 7.61 -19.84
N ILE A 79 -5.27 8.01 -21.10
CA ILE A 79 -4.48 7.53 -22.22
C ILE A 79 -2.96 7.74 -22.05
N ARG A 80 -2.53 8.83 -21.42
CA ARG A 80 -1.11 9.11 -21.21
C ARG A 80 -0.50 8.16 -20.19
N ALA A 81 -1.25 7.83 -19.14
CA ALA A 81 -0.83 6.79 -18.20
C ALA A 81 -0.77 5.42 -18.90
N LEU A 82 -1.79 5.04 -19.69
CA LEU A 82 -1.78 3.77 -20.44
C LEU A 82 -0.58 3.67 -21.38
N GLN A 83 -0.28 4.74 -22.13
CA GLN A 83 0.88 4.82 -23.00
C GLN A 83 2.18 4.58 -22.21
N ARG A 84 2.36 5.26 -21.07
CA ARG A 84 3.57 5.10 -20.26
C ARG A 84 3.70 3.70 -19.67
N VAL A 85 2.59 3.12 -19.21
CA VAL A 85 2.56 1.71 -18.75
C VAL A 85 2.98 0.77 -19.89
N LEU A 86 2.47 0.97 -21.10
CA LEU A 86 2.81 0.16 -22.27
C LEU A 86 4.29 0.26 -22.62
N GLU A 87 4.87 1.47 -22.59
CA GLU A 87 6.31 1.67 -22.81
C GLU A 87 7.15 0.89 -21.79
N LEU A 88 6.86 1.04 -20.50
CA LEU A 88 7.58 0.34 -19.44
C LEU A 88 7.40 -1.19 -19.52
N ALA A 89 6.19 -1.65 -19.85
CA ALA A 89 5.92 -3.07 -20.02
C ALA A 89 6.70 -3.64 -21.22
N LYS A 90 6.82 -2.90 -22.32
CA LYS A 90 7.69 -3.28 -23.47
C LYS A 90 9.17 -3.35 -23.10
N MET A 91 9.62 -2.57 -22.13
CA MET A 91 10.98 -2.66 -21.57
C MET A 91 11.18 -3.87 -20.65
N GLY A 92 10.10 -4.56 -20.25
CA GLY A 92 10.14 -5.77 -19.42
C GLY A 92 9.53 -5.63 -18.03
N LEU A 93 9.02 -4.46 -17.65
CA LEU A 93 8.37 -4.25 -16.34
C LEU A 93 7.19 -5.21 -16.16
N PRO A 94 7.15 -6.04 -15.11
CA PRO A 94 5.96 -6.81 -14.79
C PRO A 94 4.79 -5.88 -14.43
N VAL A 95 3.63 -6.09 -15.07
CA VAL A 95 2.41 -5.30 -14.80
C VAL A 95 1.27 -6.23 -14.39
N CYS A 96 0.81 -6.09 -13.15
CA CYS A 96 -0.41 -6.75 -12.69
C CYS A 96 -1.62 -5.88 -13.03
N LEU A 97 -2.31 -6.19 -14.13
CA LEU A 97 -3.47 -5.44 -14.61
C LEU A 97 -4.75 -6.21 -14.27
N LYS A 98 -5.46 -5.83 -13.21
CA LYS A 98 -6.64 -6.56 -12.71
C LYS A 98 -7.87 -6.43 -13.61
N ASN A 99 -8.13 -5.21 -14.07
CA ASN A 99 -9.27 -4.87 -14.92
C ASN A 99 -8.79 -4.41 -16.29
N ASN A 100 -9.71 -4.34 -17.25
CA ASN A 100 -9.45 -3.70 -18.54
C ASN A 100 -9.97 -2.26 -18.44
N PRO A 101 -9.13 -1.27 -18.07
CA PRO A 101 -9.61 0.06 -17.79
C PRO A 101 -10.14 0.73 -19.05
N SER A 102 -11.26 1.43 -18.93
CA SER A 102 -11.79 2.31 -19.98
C SER A 102 -11.10 3.67 -19.93
N GLU A 103 -11.03 4.35 -21.07
CA GLU A 103 -10.56 5.75 -21.07
C GLU A 103 -11.58 6.61 -20.29
N PRO A 104 -11.16 7.50 -19.37
CA PRO A 104 -12.04 8.45 -18.70
C PRO A 104 -12.45 9.60 -19.66
N GLY A 105 -13.35 10.48 -19.21
CA GLY A 105 -13.73 11.70 -19.94
C GLY A 105 -14.67 11.50 -21.15
N MET A 106 -15.12 12.58 -21.77
CA MET A 106 -16.07 12.53 -22.90
C MET A 106 -15.39 12.36 -24.27
N GLN A 107 -14.20 12.92 -24.44
CA GLN A 107 -13.42 12.79 -25.67
C GLN A 107 -12.58 11.52 -25.62
N LYS A 108 -12.90 10.56 -26.48
CA LYS A 108 -12.19 9.29 -26.57
C LYS A 108 -11.13 9.34 -27.65
N SER A 109 -9.97 8.79 -27.36
CA SER A 109 -8.95 8.51 -28.35
C SER A 109 -9.32 7.27 -29.15
N LYS A 110 -8.99 7.29 -30.44
CA LYS A 110 -9.14 6.12 -31.32
C LYS A 110 -8.13 5.02 -30.99
N ASP A 111 -6.97 5.40 -30.44
CA ASP A 111 -5.84 4.50 -30.24
C ASP A 111 -5.87 3.79 -28.87
N TYR A 112 -6.77 4.19 -27.97
CA TYR A 112 -6.79 3.71 -26.59
C TYR A 112 -6.96 2.18 -26.53
N GLN A 113 -7.93 1.66 -27.28
CA GLN A 113 -8.24 0.23 -27.27
C GLN A 113 -7.07 -0.59 -27.84
N ASP A 114 -6.44 -0.10 -28.91
CA ASP A 114 -5.30 -0.78 -29.54
C ASP A 114 -4.08 -0.82 -28.62
N MET A 115 -3.82 0.27 -27.88
CA MET A 115 -2.78 0.30 -26.84
C MET A 115 -3.09 -0.64 -25.70
N LEU A 116 -4.34 -0.70 -25.24
CA LEU A 116 -4.73 -1.61 -24.16
C LEU A 116 -4.58 -3.08 -24.58
N GLN A 117 -5.01 -3.43 -25.80
CA GLN A 117 -4.80 -4.79 -26.33
C GLN A 117 -3.31 -5.11 -26.50
N SER A 118 -2.52 -4.14 -26.97
CA SER A 118 -1.07 -4.29 -27.06
C SER A 118 -0.44 -4.55 -25.70
N LEU A 119 -0.89 -3.87 -24.64
CA LEU A 119 -0.42 -4.08 -23.27
C LEU A 119 -0.80 -5.48 -22.77
N ILE A 120 -2.07 -5.87 -22.91
CA ILE A 120 -2.58 -7.18 -22.46
C ILE A 120 -1.87 -8.33 -23.18
N GLY A 121 -1.47 -8.15 -24.43
CA GLY A 121 -0.77 -9.15 -25.23
C GLY A 121 0.68 -9.41 -24.82
N LEU A 122 1.27 -8.61 -23.92
CA LEU A 122 2.65 -8.79 -23.47
C LEU A 122 2.75 -9.92 -22.42
N GLY A 123 3.77 -10.78 -22.55
CA GLY A 123 3.96 -11.96 -21.67
C GLY A 123 4.31 -11.65 -20.21
N ASN A 124 4.66 -10.39 -19.90
CA ASN A 124 4.93 -9.87 -18.56
C ASN A 124 3.74 -9.08 -17.98
N VAL A 125 2.55 -9.23 -18.58
CA VAL A 125 1.31 -8.61 -18.11
C VAL A 125 0.32 -9.71 -17.75
N SER A 126 -0.25 -9.65 -16.55
CA SER A 126 -1.22 -10.65 -16.08
C SER A 126 -2.20 -10.05 -15.07
N LYS A 127 -3.36 -10.69 -14.93
CA LYS A 127 -4.32 -10.43 -13.83
C LYS A 127 -3.89 -11.08 -12.52
N GLU A 128 -3.08 -12.14 -12.61
CA GLU A 128 -2.69 -12.97 -11.47
C GLU A 128 -1.34 -12.50 -10.93
N LEU A 129 -1.34 -11.82 -9.78
CA LEU A 129 -0.12 -11.31 -9.15
C LEU A 129 0.91 -12.42 -8.93
N LYS A 130 0.45 -13.62 -8.55
CA LYS A 130 1.30 -14.80 -8.30
C LYS A 130 2.11 -15.25 -9.52
N GLN A 131 1.68 -14.92 -10.74
CA GLN A 131 2.42 -15.25 -11.96
C GLN A 131 3.58 -14.28 -12.23
N LEU A 132 3.53 -13.08 -11.62
CA LEU A 132 4.46 -11.98 -11.90
C LEU A 132 5.44 -11.75 -10.76
N ILE A 133 5.00 -11.93 -9.51
CA ILE A 133 5.82 -11.70 -8.32
C ILE A 133 6.88 -12.80 -8.18
N LYS A 134 8.15 -12.40 -8.10
CA LYS A 134 9.30 -13.33 -8.04
C LYS A 134 9.94 -13.44 -6.66
N HIS A 135 9.36 -12.78 -5.66
CA HIS A 135 9.87 -12.77 -4.30
C HIS A 135 8.74 -12.95 -3.30
N LYS A 136 9.11 -13.37 -2.09
CA LYS A 136 8.18 -13.45 -0.97
C LYS A 136 7.83 -12.05 -0.46
N PRO A 137 6.68 -11.87 0.19
CA PRO A 137 6.40 -10.65 0.93
C PRO A 137 7.40 -10.51 2.09
N LEU A 138 7.67 -9.28 2.52
CA LEU A 138 8.53 -9.01 3.67
C LEU A 138 7.92 -9.61 4.94
N LEU A 139 6.61 -9.48 5.11
CA LEU A 139 5.86 -10.05 6.24
C LEU A 139 4.78 -11.02 5.78
N SER A 140 4.56 -12.08 6.55
CA SER A 140 3.42 -12.98 6.41
C SER A 140 2.93 -13.45 7.77
N GLY A 141 1.63 -13.68 7.89
CA GLY A 141 0.97 -14.12 9.12
C GLY A 141 -0.52 -13.81 9.06
N ASP A 142 -1.26 -14.24 10.08
CA ASP A 142 -2.73 -14.07 10.12
C ASP A 142 -3.14 -12.62 10.42
N MET A 143 -2.26 -11.85 11.08
CA MET A 143 -2.47 -10.45 11.43
C MET A 143 -1.18 -9.67 11.21
N LEU A 144 -1.15 -8.82 10.19
CA LEU A 144 0.00 -7.96 9.92
C LEU A 144 -0.23 -6.57 10.53
N PRO A 145 0.63 -6.11 11.45
CA PRO A 145 0.61 -4.72 11.91
C PRO A 145 0.95 -3.78 10.75
N GLU A 146 0.60 -2.51 10.85
CA GLU A 146 1.19 -1.49 9.96
C GLU A 146 2.70 -1.44 10.19
N TYR A 147 3.49 -1.34 9.14
CA TYR A 147 4.94 -1.45 9.25
C TYR A 147 5.66 -0.58 8.24
N TRP A 148 6.91 -0.27 8.55
CA TRP A 148 7.85 0.35 7.62
C TRP A 148 9.20 -0.33 7.75
N CYS A 149 9.88 -0.54 6.62
CA CYS A 149 11.20 -1.14 6.60
C CYS A 149 12.18 -0.25 5.85
N ARG A 150 13.37 -0.06 6.42
CA ARG A 150 14.48 0.63 5.77
C ARG A 150 15.72 -0.24 5.79
N VAL A 151 16.42 -0.30 4.66
CA VAL A 151 17.74 -0.96 4.58
C VAL A 151 18.82 0.07 4.87
N GLY A 152 19.69 -0.23 5.83
CA GLY A 152 20.87 0.55 6.18
C GLY A 152 22.03 0.33 5.20
N GLY A 153 23.07 1.17 5.30
CA GLY A 153 24.28 1.04 4.46
C GLY A 153 25.09 -0.23 4.73
N ASP A 154 24.91 -0.84 5.90
CA ASP A 154 25.47 -2.13 6.30
C ASP A 154 24.63 -3.34 5.81
N GLY A 155 23.54 -3.08 5.08
CA GLY A 155 22.58 -4.10 4.63
C GLY A 155 21.60 -4.57 5.70
N ALA A 156 21.67 -4.02 6.92
CA ALA A 156 20.70 -4.34 7.97
C ALA A 156 19.33 -3.75 7.66
N HIS A 157 18.27 -4.49 7.93
CA HIS A 157 16.89 -4.05 7.79
C HIS A 157 16.39 -3.54 9.14
N TYR A 158 15.92 -2.30 9.17
CA TYR A 158 15.26 -1.69 10.31
C TYR A 158 13.75 -1.75 10.07
N LEU A 159 13.11 -2.69 10.73
CA LEU A 159 11.68 -2.98 10.58
C LEU A 159 10.93 -2.40 11.78
N PHE A 160 10.21 -1.30 11.54
CA PHE A 160 9.25 -0.75 12.48
C PHE A 160 7.91 -1.47 12.31
N LEU A 161 7.34 -1.93 13.41
CA LEU A 161 6.02 -2.54 13.52
C LEU A 161 5.18 -1.67 14.44
N ALA A 162 4.15 -1.01 13.90
CA ALA A 162 3.20 -0.26 14.70
C ALA A 162 2.40 -1.22 15.60
N HIS A 163 1.93 -0.73 16.75
CA HIS A 163 1.02 -1.50 17.58
C HIS A 163 -0.21 -1.97 16.76
N PRO A 164 -0.62 -3.26 16.78
CA PRO A 164 -1.63 -3.79 15.85
C PRO A 164 -2.96 -3.02 15.85
N LEU A 165 -3.42 -2.54 17.02
CA LEU A 165 -4.64 -1.75 17.14
C LEU A 165 -4.61 -0.40 16.38
N SER A 166 -3.43 0.10 16.00
CA SER A 166 -3.31 1.32 15.18
C SER A 166 -3.95 1.16 13.80
N LYS A 167 -3.93 -0.05 13.23
CA LYS A 167 -4.58 -0.37 11.95
C LYS A 167 -6.10 -0.23 12.01
N GLY A 168 -6.68 -0.32 13.22
CA GLY A 168 -8.10 -0.13 13.49
C GLY A 168 -8.52 1.33 13.62
N LEU A 169 -7.60 2.29 13.53
CA LEU A 169 -7.93 3.73 13.61
C LEU A 169 -8.71 4.15 12.36
N LYS A 170 -10.03 4.26 12.53
CA LYS A 170 -10.97 4.67 11.48
C LYS A 170 -11.63 5.97 11.87
N TYR A 171 -11.77 6.87 10.91
CA TYR A 171 -12.59 8.06 11.10
C TYR A 171 -14.08 7.68 11.27
N PRO A 172 -14.81 8.40 12.13
CA PRO A 172 -14.35 9.46 13.03
C PRO A 172 -13.49 8.94 14.20
N ILE A 173 -12.48 9.71 14.56
CA ILE A 173 -11.64 9.42 15.72
C ILE A 173 -12.37 9.83 17.01
N TYR A 174 -12.40 8.95 18.00
CA TYR A 174 -13.06 9.17 19.29
C TYR A 174 -12.06 9.14 20.45
N SER A 175 -12.38 9.85 21.52
CA SER A 175 -11.61 9.79 22.77
C SER A 175 -11.48 8.35 23.26
N GLY A 176 -10.29 7.97 23.71
CA GLY A 176 -10.00 6.64 24.22
C GLY A 176 -9.69 5.57 23.16
N GLN A 177 -9.73 5.86 21.86
CA GLN A 177 -9.27 4.92 20.82
C GLN A 177 -7.78 4.57 20.93
N SER A 178 -6.98 5.42 21.60
CA SER A 178 -5.58 5.13 21.92
C SER A 178 -5.39 4.36 23.23
N LYS A 179 -6.46 4.05 23.98
CA LYS A 179 -6.37 3.29 25.23
C LYS A 179 -6.04 1.83 24.90
N ILE A 180 -4.90 1.37 25.41
CA ILE A 180 -4.39 0.03 25.20
C ILE A 180 -3.87 -0.45 26.55
N ASP A 181 -4.58 -1.38 27.18
CA ASP A 181 -4.21 -1.99 28.47
C ASP A 181 -3.82 -3.47 28.33
N THR A 182 -3.85 -4.00 27.10
CA THR A 182 -3.57 -5.39 26.80
C THR A 182 -2.23 -5.57 26.10
N LEU A 183 -1.54 -6.64 26.47
CA LEU A 183 -0.40 -7.15 25.74
C LEU A 183 -0.89 -7.97 24.55
N MET A 184 -0.29 -7.75 23.38
CA MET A 184 -0.58 -8.53 22.17
C MET A 184 0.63 -9.37 21.76
N LYS A 185 0.39 -10.61 21.35
CA LYS A 185 1.38 -11.51 20.76
C LYS A 185 1.00 -11.79 19.32
N VAL A 186 1.88 -11.46 18.39
CA VAL A 186 1.61 -11.60 16.96
C VAL A 186 2.68 -12.51 16.35
N PRO A 187 2.33 -13.75 15.98
CA PRO A 187 3.21 -14.61 15.21
C PRO A 187 3.43 -14.02 13.81
N LEU A 188 4.68 -13.76 13.44
CA LEU A 188 5.05 -13.23 12.13
C LEU A 188 6.14 -14.09 11.51
N LYS A 189 6.04 -14.25 10.18
CA LYS A 189 7.13 -14.72 9.34
C LYS A 189 7.71 -13.54 8.59
N ILE A 190 8.98 -13.26 8.83
CA ILE A 190 9.73 -12.16 8.22
C ILE A 190 10.67 -12.74 7.16
N SER A 191 10.58 -12.26 5.91
CA SER A 191 11.43 -12.70 4.81
C SER A 191 12.39 -11.59 4.38
N VAL A 192 13.67 -11.73 4.72
CA VAL A 192 14.74 -10.75 4.40
C VAL A 192 15.88 -11.51 3.74
N ASN A 193 16.41 -11.03 2.60
CA ASN A 193 17.57 -11.63 1.92
C ASN A 193 17.49 -13.15 1.72
N ASN A 194 16.31 -13.68 1.35
CA ASN A 194 16.02 -15.13 1.24
C ASN A 194 16.05 -15.93 2.54
N VAL A 195 16.33 -15.30 3.68
CA VAL A 195 16.18 -15.87 5.02
C VAL A 195 14.74 -15.68 5.48
N ALA A 196 14.19 -16.70 6.13
CA ALA A 196 12.87 -16.63 6.76
C ALA A 196 13.02 -16.77 8.28
N ILE A 197 12.50 -15.80 9.01
CA ILE A 197 12.53 -15.75 10.47
C ILE A 197 11.09 -15.89 10.94
N ASN A 198 10.82 -16.88 11.79
CA ASN A 198 9.52 -17.01 12.46
C ASN A 198 9.69 -16.50 13.88
N GLU A 199 8.95 -15.45 14.24
CA GLU A 199 9.09 -14.79 15.53
C GLU A 199 7.70 -14.44 16.10
N ILE A 200 7.55 -14.49 17.42
CA ILE A 200 6.33 -14.04 18.09
C ILE A 200 6.59 -12.64 18.64
N ILE A 201 6.13 -11.62 17.90
CA ILE A 201 6.32 -10.23 18.32
C ILE A 201 5.39 -9.92 19.49
N VAL A 202 5.99 -9.46 20.58
CA VAL A 202 5.27 -9.04 21.79
C VAL A 202 5.14 -7.52 21.79
N PHE A 203 3.91 -7.04 21.66
CA PHE A 203 3.56 -5.63 21.83
C PHE A 203 3.06 -5.41 23.25
N LYS A 204 3.85 -4.70 24.06
CA LYS A 204 3.41 -4.21 25.36
C LYS A 204 2.35 -3.11 25.18
N PRO A 205 1.50 -2.87 26.19
CA PRO A 205 0.56 -1.75 26.18
C PRO A 205 1.23 -0.45 25.70
N TYR A 206 0.60 0.21 24.73
CA TYR A 206 1.06 1.47 24.13
C TYR A 206 2.37 1.44 23.33
N GLN A 207 2.96 0.26 23.09
CA GLN A 207 4.28 0.17 22.45
C GLN A 207 4.21 -0.39 21.03
N SER A 208 4.92 0.28 20.13
CA SER A 208 5.33 -0.28 18.84
C SER A 208 6.69 -0.97 18.99
N VAL A 209 7.11 -1.76 18.01
CA VAL A 209 8.37 -2.52 18.07
C VAL A 209 9.25 -2.09 16.90
N ILE A 210 10.56 -1.98 17.14
CA ILE A 210 11.56 -1.89 16.07
C ILE A 210 12.46 -3.11 16.15
N LEU A 211 12.63 -3.78 15.03
CA LEU A 211 13.56 -4.89 14.86
C LEU A 211 14.72 -4.41 13.98
N LYS A 212 15.94 -4.74 14.37
CA LYS A 212 17.10 -4.72 13.47
C LYS A 212 17.34 -6.16 13.01
N ILE A 213 17.35 -6.37 11.72
CA ILE A 213 17.60 -7.68 11.11
C ILE A 213 18.88 -7.56 10.29
N GLY A 214 19.94 -8.21 10.72
CA GLY A 214 21.20 -8.19 10.00
C GLY A 214 21.10 -8.93 8.65
N PRO A 215 22.10 -8.76 7.75
CA PRO A 215 22.08 -9.35 6.42
C PRO A 215 21.93 -10.87 6.41
N ASN A 216 22.38 -11.54 7.49
CA ASN A 216 22.34 -12.99 7.66
C ASN A 216 21.09 -13.48 8.41
N GLY A 217 20.19 -12.56 8.81
CA GLY A 217 18.96 -12.88 9.52
C GLY A 217 19.07 -12.92 11.05
N ASP A 218 20.18 -12.45 11.62
CA ASP A 218 20.27 -12.12 13.05
C ASP A 218 19.24 -11.04 13.41
N LEU A 219 18.47 -11.27 14.47
CA LEU A 219 17.33 -10.43 14.85
C LEU A 219 17.54 -9.83 16.23
N ASP A 220 17.57 -8.50 16.29
CA ASP A 220 17.68 -7.71 17.52
C ASP A 220 16.46 -6.82 17.72
N TYR A 221 16.00 -6.70 18.96
CA TYR A 221 14.97 -5.73 19.33
C TYR A 221 15.62 -4.40 19.67
N LEU A 222 15.28 -3.35 18.92
CA LEU A 222 15.66 -1.98 19.26
C LEU A 222 14.59 -1.42 20.20
N ASN A 223 14.98 -1.21 21.46
CA ASN A 223 14.10 -0.66 22.48
C ASN A 223 13.79 0.81 22.18
N ILE A 224 12.49 1.14 22.09
CA ILE A 224 12.04 2.53 21.90
C ILE A 224 11.69 3.22 23.23
N GLU A 225 11.70 2.51 24.37
CA GLU A 225 11.43 2.94 25.77
C GLU A 225 10.22 3.85 26.00
N PHE A 226 9.41 4.11 24.99
CA PHE A 226 8.35 5.09 25.06
C PHE A 226 7.14 4.51 25.79
N VAL A 227 6.73 5.18 26.86
CA VAL A 227 5.49 4.91 27.58
C VAL A 227 4.73 6.24 27.63
N PRO A 228 3.62 6.40 26.88
CA PRO A 228 2.84 7.62 26.93
C PRO A 228 2.11 7.74 28.28
N LYS A 229 1.63 8.93 28.58
CA LYS A 229 0.67 9.13 29.69
C LYS A 229 -0.62 8.38 29.39
N ASP A 230 -1.30 7.95 30.46
CA ASP A 230 -2.61 7.32 30.34
C ASP A 230 -3.60 8.24 29.62
N PRO A 231 -4.28 7.76 28.57
CA PRO A 231 -5.20 8.58 27.81
C PRO A 231 -6.47 8.86 28.63
N ILE A 232 -6.89 10.13 28.63
CA ILE A 232 -8.18 10.53 29.18
C ILE A 232 -9.27 10.10 28.20
N VAL A 233 -10.19 9.26 28.67
CA VAL A 233 -11.34 8.80 27.88
C VAL A 233 -12.54 9.70 28.21
N ARG A 234 -13.04 10.42 27.20
CA ARG A 234 -14.23 11.26 27.28
C ARG A 234 -15.40 10.59 26.57
N GLU A 235 -16.61 11.06 26.86
CA GLU A 235 -17.81 10.65 26.14
C GLU A 235 -17.69 10.95 24.64
N ARG A 236 -18.33 10.11 23.82
CA ARG A 236 -18.31 10.28 22.37
C ARG A 236 -19.21 11.44 21.97
N GLU A 237 -18.62 12.46 21.35
CA GLU A 237 -19.39 13.54 20.76
C GLU A 237 -20.09 13.07 19.47
N LYS A 238 -21.32 13.56 19.27
CA LYS A 238 -22.05 13.34 18.02
C LYS A 238 -21.34 14.08 16.89
N GLN A 239 -20.98 13.35 15.84
CA GLN A 239 -20.35 13.94 14.66
C GLN A 239 -21.35 14.82 13.91
N ARG A 240 -20.88 15.98 13.42
CA ARG A 240 -21.65 16.81 12.49
C ARG A 240 -21.61 16.17 11.11
N MET A 241 -22.74 15.61 10.70
CA MET A 241 -22.96 15.04 9.37
C MET A 241 -23.60 16.11 8.48
N ASN A 242 -23.62 15.93 7.16
CA ASN A 242 -24.33 16.83 6.24
C ASN A 242 -25.87 16.76 6.38
N PHE A 243 -26.38 16.00 7.36
CA PHE A 243 -27.79 15.74 7.61
C PHE A 243 -28.06 15.71 9.12
#